data_AF-A0A7V3M3P5-F1
#
_entry.id   AF-A0A7V3M3P5-F1
#
_cell.length_a   1.000
_cell.length_b   1.000
_cell.length_c   1.000
_cell.angle_alpha   90.00
_cell.angle_beta   90.00
_cell.angle_gamma   90.00
#
_symmetry.space_group_name_H-M   'P 1'
#
loop_
_entity.id
_entity.type
_entity.pdbx_description
1 polymer ?
#
loop_
_entity_poly.entity_id
_entity_poly.type
_entity_poly.pdbx_seq_one_letter_code
_entity_poly.pdbx_strand_id
1 'polypeptide(L)'
;MDTLYLILFMMIILGGSVGGYIYYLREKTEQLKYIRRGFCPSCKQDQIQLVDKRSHGCCGPEIVTYECEVCGYTNTFTVEKGSCGL
;
A
#
# COMPACT_ATOMS: atom_id res chain seq x y z
N MET A 1 16.08 29.48 26.39
CA MET A 1 16.21 28.01 26.52
C MET A 1 14.92 27.32 26.10
N ASP A 2 13.76 27.84 26.50
CA ASP A 2 12.44 27.25 26.27
C ASP A 2 12.04 27.16 24.79
N THR A 3 12.31 28.20 24.00
CA THR A 3 12.02 28.19 22.55
C THR A 3 12.84 27.16 21.78
N LEU A 4 14.09 26.91 22.19
CA LEU A 4 14.96 25.89 21.59
C LEU A 4 14.37 24.48 21.82
N TYR A 5 13.89 24.19 23.03
CA TYR A 5 13.24 22.93 23.36
C TYR A 5 11.95 22.71 22.56
N LEU A 6 11.13 23.76 22.40
CA LEU A 6 9.91 23.68 21.60
C LEU A 6 10.19 23.40 20.13
N ILE A 7 11.21 24.03 19.55
CA ILE A 7 11.62 23.80 18.15
C ILE A 7 12.13 22.36 17.96
N LEU A 8 12.96 21.86 18.88
CA LEU A 8 13.48 20.49 18.83
C LEU A 8 12.35 19.45 18.94
N PHE A 9 11.39 19.67 19.84
CA PHE A 9 10.21 18.81 19.99
C PHE A 9 9.34 18.79 18.73
N MET A 10 9.12 19.96 18.11
CA MET A 10 8.38 20.07 16.86
C MET A 10 9.05 19.28 15.72
N MET A 11 10.38 19.35 15.62
CA MET A 11 11.15 18.60 14.61
C MET A 11 11.01 17.09 14.77
N ILE A 12 10.99 16.59 16.02
CA ILE A 12 10.82 15.16 16.30
C ILE A 12 9.42 14.70 15.89
N ILE A 13 8.37 15.46 16.21
CA ILE A 13 7.00 15.12 15.82
C ILE A 13 6.85 15.11 14.29
N LEU A 14 7.36 16.15 13.62
CA LEU A 14 7.29 16.24 12.17
C LEU A 14 8.08 15.10 11.50
N GLY A 15 9.32 14.86 11.93
CA GLY A 15 10.14 13.77 11.42
C GLY A 15 9.50 12.40 11.65
N GLY A 16 8.96 12.15 12.85
CA GLY A 16 8.26 10.91 13.19
C GLY A 16 7.00 10.71 12.34
N SER A 17 6.21 11.77 12.10
CA SER A 17 5.00 11.68 11.29
C SER A 17 5.30 11.33 9.82
N VAL A 18 6.29 12.00 9.21
CA VAL A 18 6.69 11.75 7.83
C VAL A 18 7.34 10.39 7.70
N GLY A 19 8.23 10.03 8.64
CA GLY A 19 8.89 8.73 8.67
C GLY A 19 7.90 7.58 8.81
N GLY A 20 6.93 7.69 9.73
CA GLY A 20 5.87 6.72 9.92
C GLY A 20 4.97 6.59 8.68
N TYR A 21 4.62 7.70 8.05
CA TYR A 21 3.86 7.70 6.80
C TYR A 21 4.62 7.00 5.66
N ILE A 22 5.91 7.29 5.49
CA ILE A 22 6.76 6.62 4.49
C ILE A 22 6.87 5.12 4.80
N TYR A 23 7.08 4.74 6.07
CA TYR A 23 7.17 3.34 6.48
C TYR A 23 5.88 2.57 6.15
N TYR A 24 4.73 3.14 6.49
CA TYR A 24 3.42 2.57 6.18
C TYR A 24 3.22 2.35 4.68
N LEU A 25 3.60 3.34 3.85
CA LEU A 25 3.50 3.20 2.39
C LEU A 25 4.42 2.09 1.86
N ARG A 26 5.64 1.96 2.39
CA ARG A 26 6.59 0.93 1.95
C ARG A 26 6.05 -0.48 2.18
N GLU A 27 5.46 -0.74 3.34
CA GLU A 27 4.89 -2.06 3.67
C GLU A 27 3.82 -2.47 2.65
N LYS A 28 2.92 -1.55 2.28
CA LYS A 28 1.88 -1.81 1.26
C LYS A 28 2.47 -2.08 -0.12
N THR A 29 3.54 -1.37 -0.50
CA THR A 29 4.21 -1.62 -1.81
C THR A 29 4.89 -2.98 -1.87
N GLU A 30 5.45 -3.47 -0.76
CA GLU A 30 6.06 -4.80 -0.71
C GLU A 30 5.01 -5.90 -0.85
N GLN A 31 3.89 -5.79 -0.13
CA GLN A 31 2.77 -6.71 -0.26
C GLN A 31 2.28 -6.80 -1.72
N LEU A 32 2.10 -5.65 -2.38
CA LEU A 32 1.71 -5.60 -3.78
C LEU A 32 2.76 -6.24 -4.71
N LYS A 33 4.06 -6.10 -4.42
CA LYS A 33 5.13 -6.71 -5.21
C LYS A 33 5.15 -8.24 -5.10
N TYR A 34 4.84 -8.81 -3.94
CA TYR A 34 4.69 -10.26 -3.77
C TYR A 34 3.47 -10.77 -4.56
N ILE A 35 2.34 -10.07 -4.46
CA ILE A 35 1.10 -10.43 -5.17
C ILE A 35 1.28 -10.33 -6.69
N ARG A 36 1.95 -9.27 -7.19
CA ARG A 36 2.27 -9.12 -8.63
C ARG A 36 3.18 -10.23 -9.16
N ARG A 37 3.98 -10.86 -8.29
CA ARG A 37 4.80 -12.04 -8.62
C ARG A 37 4.03 -13.35 -8.51
N GLY A 38 2.77 -13.32 -8.06
CA GLY A 38 1.94 -14.50 -7.85
C GLY A 38 2.10 -15.16 -6.47
N PHE A 39 2.80 -14.52 -5.52
CA PHE A 39 3.02 -15.10 -4.19
C PHE A 39 2.14 -14.43 -3.13
N CYS A 40 1.52 -15.23 -2.27
CA CYS A 40 0.81 -14.73 -1.10
C CYS A 40 1.81 -14.16 -0.07
N PRO A 41 1.67 -12.91 0.40
CA PRO A 41 2.60 -12.30 1.35
C PRO A 41 2.54 -12.94 2.75
N SER A 42 1.48 -13.70 3.06
CA SER A 42 1.34 -14.42 4.34
C SER A 42 1.95 -15.82 4.29
N CYS A 43 1.46 -16.68 3.39
CA CYS A 43 1.89 -18.09 3.32
C CYS A 43 3.01 -18.37 2.30
N LYS A 44 3.42 -17.38 1.50
CA LYS A 44 4.43 -17.49 0.41
C LYS A 44 4.12 -18.54 -0.66
N GLN A 45 2.89 -19.05 -0.74
CA GLN A 45 2.47 -19.99 -1.78
C GLN A 45 1.97 -19.24 -3.02
N ASP A 46 1.96 -19.93 -4.16
CA ASP A 46 1.67 -19.41 -5.51
C ASP A 46 0.17 -19.34 -5.86
N GLN A 47 -0.70 -19.60 -4.89
CA GLN A 47 -2.15 -19.72 -5.07
C GLN A 47 -2.89 -18.42 -4.70
N ILE A 48 -2.48 -17.29 -5.27
CA ILE A 48 -3.18 -16.00 -5.08
C ILE A 48 -4.02 -15.67 -6.31
N GLN A 49 -5.33 -15.50 -6.10
CA GLN A 49 -6.30 -15.23 -7.16
C GLN A 49 -6.88 -13.82 -7.05
N LEU A 50 -7.22 -13.23 -8.19
CA LEU A 50 -7.91 -11.95 -8.28
C LEU A 50 -9.42 -12.21 -8.18
N VAL A 51 -10.05 -11.81 -7.08
CA VAL A 51 -11.48 -12.09 -6.81
C VAL A 51 -12.38 -10.95 -7.26
N ASP A 52 -11.92 -9.70 -7.12
CA ASP A 52 -12.72 -8.54 -7.51
C ASP A 52 -11.82 -7.48 -8.17
N LYS A 53 -12.33 -6.87 -9.23
CA LYS A 53 -11.69 -5.77 -9.96
C LYS A 53 -12.75 -4.72 -10.25
N ARG A 54 -12.71 -3.62 -9.50
CA ARG A 54 -13.61 -2.48 -9.66
C ARG A 54 -12.83 -1.32 -10.27
N SER A 55 -13.23 -0.94 -11.49
CA SER A 55 -12.68 0.24 -12.18
C SER A 55 -13.69 1.38 -12.07
N HIS A 56 -13.34 2.49 -11.44
CA HIS A 56 -14.18 3.69 -11.38
C HIS A 56 -14.04 4.54 -12.66
N GLY A 57 -14.29 3.95 -13.83
CA GLY A 57 -14.25 4.62 -15.13
C GLY A 57 -12.90 4.51 -15.88
N CYS A 58 -12.77 5.29 -16.95
CA CYS A 58 -11.63 5.27 -17.88
C CYS A 58 -10.32 5.79 -17.25
N CYS A 59 -10.42 6.78 -16.36
CA CYS A 59 -9.28 7.48 -15.76
C CYS A 59 -9.25 7.40 -14.22
N GLY A 60 -10.06 6.52 -13.61
CA GLY A 60 -10.13 6.34 -12.17
C GLY A 60 -9.16 5.26 -11.66
N PRO A 61 -8.78 5.29 -10.38
CA PRO A 61 -8.00 4.21 -9.77
C PRO A 61 -8.75 2.89 -9.88
N GLU A 62 -8.02 1.84 -10.23
CA GLU A 62 -8.56 0.48 -10.30
C GLU A 62 -8.37 -0.19 -8.95
N ILE A 63 -9.46 -0.60 -8.32
CA ILE A 63 -9.45 -1.31 -7.05
C ILE A 63 -9.43 -2.81 -7.37
N VAL A 64 -8.33 -3.48 -7.04
CA VAL A 64 -8.15 -4.93 -7.21
C VAL A 64 -8.11 -5.61 -5.85
N THR A 65 -8.90 -6.65 -5.67
CA THR A 65 -8.92 -7.48 -4.47
C THR A 65 -8.36 -8.84 -4.80
N TYR A 66 -7.36 -9.25 -4.01
CA TYR A 66 -6.71 -10.54 -4.12
C TYR A 66 -7.08 -11.40 -2.93
N GLU A 67 -7.29 -12.69 -3.17
CA GLU A 67 -7.55 -13.69 -2.16
C GLU A 67 -6.62 -14.89 -2.35
N CYS A 68 -6.09 -15.41 -1.26
CA CYS A 68 -5.31 -16.64 -1.26
C CYS A 68 -6.17 -17.81 -0.77
N GLU A 69 -6.40 -18.81 -1.62
CA GLU A 69 -7.25 -19.97 -1.30
C GLU A 69 -6.67 -20.88 -0.21
N VAL A 70 -5.36 -20.80 0.05
CA VAL A 70 -4.68 -21.69 1.00
C VAL A 70 -4.79 -21.18 2.44
N CYS A 71 -4.69 -19.87 2.63
CA CYS A 71 -4.65 -19.26 3.97
C CYS A 71 -5.79 -18.27 4.23
N GLY A 72 -6.65 -18.01 3.24
CA GLY A 72 -7.74 -17.04 3.35
C GLY A 72 -7.27 -15.58 3.43
N TYR A 73 -6.05 -15.29 2.96
CA TYR A 73 -5.55 -13.92 2.94
C TYR A 73 -6.28 -13.11 1.88
N THR A 74 -7.09 -12.12 2.31
CA THR A 74 -7.77 -11.18 1.43
C THR A 74 -7.20 -9.79 1.60
N ASN A 75 -6.83 -9.12 0.50
CA ASN A 75 -6.34 -7.75 0.57
C ASN A 75 -6.68 -6.97 -0.70
N THR A 76 -6.99 -5.68 -0.51
CA THR A 76 -7.47 -4.79 -1.56
C THR A 76 -6.45 -3.69 -1.83
N PHE A 77 -6.11 -3.49 -3.10
CA PHE A 77 -5.15 -2.49 -3.54
C PHE A 77 -5.78 -1.58 -4.58
N THR A 78 -5.58 -0.28 -4.43
CA THR A 78 -5.83 0.71 -5.47
C THR A 78 -4.60 0.81 -6.36
N VAL A 79 -4.72 0.37 -7.61
CA VAL A 79 -3.71 0.49 -8.65
C VAL A 79 -4.10 1.66 -9.53
N GLU A 80 -3.25 2.68 -9.61
CA GLU A 80 -3.46 3.77 -10.55
C GLU A 80 -3.32 3.25 -11.98
N LYS A 81 -4.40 3.35 -12.77
CA LYS A 81 -4.27 3.24 -14.23
C LYS A 81 -3.62 4.52 -14.71
N GLY A 82 -2.49 4.36 -15.41
CA GLY A 82 -1.70 5.46 -15.95
C GLY A 82 -2.58 6.49 -16.68
N SER A 83 -2.25 7.76 -16.42
CA SER A 83 -2.71 8.96 -17.10
C SER A 83 -3.45 8.69 -18.41
N CYS A 84 -4.74 9.01 -18.47
CA CYS A 84 -5.41 9.32 -19.72
C CYS A 84 -4.64 10.48 -20.35
N GLY A 85 -3.69 10.17 -21.23
CA GLY A 85 -2.94 11.13 -22.01
C GLY A 85 -3.88 11.88 -22.94
N LEU A 86 -3.82 13.20 -22.87
CA LEU A 86 -4.07 14.07 -24.00
C LEU A 86 -2.78 14.13 -24.84
#